data_AF-A0A6M8BIS0-F1
#
_entry.id   AF-A0A6M8BIS0-F1
#
_cell.length_a   1.000
_cell.length_b   1.000
_cell.length_c   1.000
_cell.angle_alpha   90.00
_cell.angle_beta   90.00
_cell.angle_gamma   90.00
#
_symmetry.space_group_name_H-M   'P 1'
#
loop_
_entity.id
_entity.type
_entity.pdbx_description
1 polymer ?
#
loop_
_entity_poly.entity_id
_entity_poly.type
_entity_poly.pdbx_seq_one_letter_code
_entity_poly.pdbx_strand_id
1 'polypeptide(L)'
;MKRLVGVLMILGLMLTSWGWLGSPQTAIAASLSPLSFNPSPVLAEQQFRNAMDDKLATDFGKKIDLNNTNVRAFMQYPGMYPTLARMILKNAPFESVEDVLKMPGLTEAQKEILKNNFSNFVVSPPLDALVEGGDRFNNGIYR
;
A
#
# COMPACT_ATOMS: atom_id res chain seq x y z
N MET A 1 -24.26 -18.13 88.58
CA MET A 1 -24.33 -16.96 87.68
C MET A 1 -23.19 -16.94 86.64
N LYS A 2 -21.91 -16.82 87.03
CA LYS A 2 -20.77 -16.65 86.09
C LYS A 2 -20.56 -17.81 85.10
N ARG A 3 -20.75 -19.06 85.55
CA ARG A 3 -20.62 -20.26 84.69
C ARG A 3 -21.76 -20.41 83.67
N LEU A 4 -22.95 -19.93 84.00
CA LEU A 4 -24.13 -20.00 83.11
C LEU A 4 -24.02 -18.98 81.96
N VAL A 5 -23.48 -17.79 82.26
CA VAL A 5 -23.20 -16.76 81.24
C VAL A 5 -22.14 -17.24 80.25
N GLY A 6 -21.09 -17.93 80.73
CA GLY A 6 -20.08 -18.51 79.84
C GLY A 6 -20.64 -19.56 78.87
N VAL A 7 -21.54 -20.42 79.35
CA VAL A 7 -22.20 -21.43 78.49
C VAL A 7 -23.11 -20.77 77.45
N LEU A 8 -23.88 -19.73 77.83
CA LEU A 8 -24.73 -18.99 76.89
C LEU A 8 -23.93 -18.27 75.80
N MET A 9 -22.76 -17.72 76.15
CA MET A 9 -21.87 -17.07 75.17
C MET A 9 -21.31 -18.06 74.15
N ILE A 10 -20.88 -19.25 74.60
CA ILE A 10 -20.36 -20.29 73.71
C ILE A 10 -21.47 -20.83 72.80
N LEU A 11 -22.68 -21.02 73.33
CA LEU A 11 -23.83 -21.50 72.56
C LEU A 11 -24.26 -20.46 71.50
N GLY A 12 -24.27 -19.17 71.87
CA GLY A 12 -24.51 -18.08 70.93
C GLY A 12 -23.46 -18.02 69.82
N LEU A 13 -22.18 -18.21 70.15
CA LEU A 13 -21.10 -18.22 69.16
C LEU A 13 -21.25 -19.40 68.18
N MET A 14 -21.57 -20.60 68.68
CA MET A 14 -21.81 -21.77 67.81
C MET A 14 -23.02 -21.60 66.88
N LEU A 15 -24.10 -21.01 67.38
CA LEU A 15 -25.30 -20.72 66.57
C LEU A 15 -25.03 -19.69 65.47
N THR A 16 -24.16 -18.70 65.72
CA THR A 16 -23.78 -17.70 64.69
C THR A 16 -22.86 -18.28 63.62
N SER A 17 -21.98 -19.23 63.97
CA SER A 17 -21.08 -19.88 63.02
C SER A 17 -21.76 -20.90 62.09
N TRP A 18 -22.94 -21.40 62.43
CA TRP A 18 -23.68 -22.33 61.55
C TRP A 18 -24.53 -21.64 60.49
N GLY A 19 -24.85 -20.35 60.65
CA GLY A 19 -25.68 -19.60 59.69
C GLY A 19 -24.91 -19.12 58.45
N TRP A 20 -23.59 -19.10 58.48
CA TRP A 20 -22.77 -18.50 57.41
C TRP A 20 -22.09 -19.52 56.48
N LEU A 21 -22.32 -20.82 56.68
CA LEU A 21 -21.70 -21.91 55.93
C LEU A 21 -22.76 -22.70 55.14
N GLY A 22 -23.57 -22.03 54.32
CA GLY A 22 -24.74 -22.69 53.73
C GLY A 22 -25.39 -22.05 52.51
N SER A 23 -24.70 -21.17 51.78
CA SER A 23 -25.19 -20.73 50.48
C SER A 23 -24.07 -20.94 49.47
N PRO A 24 -24.16 -21.91 48.54
CA PRO A 24 -23.30 -21.86 47.38
C PRO A 24 -23.66 -20.56 46.66
N GLN A 25 -22.74 -19.60 46.62
CA GLN A 25 -22.86 -18.47 45.71
C GLN A 25 -22.97 -19.08 44.31
N THR A 26 -24.16 -19.03 43.72
CA THR A 26 -24.32 -19.32 42.31
C THR A 26 -23.55 -18.25 41.57
N ALA A 27 -22.38 -18.62 41.04
CA ALA A 27 -21.63 -17.76 40.15
C ALA A 27 -22.47 -17.57 38.88
N ILE A 28 -23.08 -16.39 38.73
CA ILE A 28 -23.68 -16.00 37.47
C ILE A 28 -22.52 -15.69 36.53
N ALA A 29 -22.19 -16.64 35.65
CA ALA A 29 -21.36 -16.34 34.49
C ALA A 29 -22.18 -15.39 33.60
N ALA A 30 -21.82 -14.10 33.61
CA ALA A 30 -22.30 -13.21 32.56
C ALA A 30 -21.77 -13.78 31.24
N SER A 31 -22.66 -14.36 30.43
CA SER A 31 -22.31 -14.65 29.05
C SER A 31 -22.00 -13.31 28.41
N LEU A 32 -20.74 -13.09 28.05
CA LEU A 32 -20.45 -12.22 26.94
C LEU A 32 -21.08 -12.94 25.75
N SER A 33 -22.37 -12.69 25.51
CA SER A 33 -22.97 -12.92 24.20
C SER A 33 -21.91 -12.42 23.24
N PRO A 34 -21.38 -13.26 22.33
CA PRO A 34 -20.40 -12.77 21.39
C PRO A 34 -21.11 -11.60 20.75
N LEU A 35 -20.61 -10.40 21.00
CA LEU A 35 -20.97 -9.25 20.25
C LEU A 35 -20.54 -9.69 18.87
N SER A 36 -21.52 -10.17 18.09
CA SER A 36 -21.38 -10.37 16.67
C SER A 36 -21.25 -8.96 16.12
N PHE A 37 -20.08 -8.36 16.38
CA PHE A 37 -19.37 -7.63 15.37
C PHE A 37 -19.38 -8.60 14.20
N ASN A 38 -20.35 -8.42 13.31
CA ASN A 38 -20.05 -8.60 11.91
C ASN A 38 -19.09 -7.45 11.65
N PRO A 39 -17.75 -7.66 11.62
CA PRO A 39 -16.92 -6.71 10.93
C PRO A 39 -17.39 -6.81 9.49
N SER A 40 -18.40 -6.02 9.12
CA SER A 40 -18.55 -5.65 7.72
C SER A 40 -17.19 -5.03 7.39
N PRO A 41 -16.42 -5.60 6.46
CA PRO A 41 -15.16 -5.02 6.04
C PRO A 41 -15.51 -3.77 5.22
N VAL A 42 -15.98 -2.71 5.88
CA VAL A 42 -16.28 -1.42 5.25
C VAL A 42 -14.98 -0.64 5.01
N LEU A 43 -13.82 -1.19 5.40
CA LEU A 43 -12.56 -0.44 5.40
C LEU A 43 -11.50 -0.85 4.36
N ALA A 44 -11.72 -1.89 3.55
CA ALA A 44 -10.90 -2.13 2.36
C ALA A 44 -11.48 -3.32 1.60
N GLU A 45 -12.45 -3.09 0.73
CA GLU A 45 -12.50 -3.94 -0.46
C GLU A 45 -11.29 -3.52 -1.29
N GLN A 46 -10.12 -4.10 -1.00
CA GLN A 46 -8.94 -3.96 -1.83
C GLN A 46 -9.28 -4.67 -3.14
N GLN A 47 -9.94 -3.94 -4.03
CA GLN A 47 -10.30 -4.45 -5.34
C GLN A 47 -8.98 -4.79 -6.02
N PHE A 48 -8.70 -6.09 -6.18
CA PHE A 48 -7.54 -6.58 -6.90
C PHE A 48 -7.67 -6.14 -8.36
N ARG A 49 -7.16 -4.96 -8.67
CA ARG A 49 -7.11 -4.38 -10.01
C ARG A 49 -5.72 -4.56 -10.58
N ASN A 50 -5.65 -4.78 -11.89
CA ASN A 50 -4.40 -4.77 -12.60
C ASN A 50 -3.93 -3.32 -12.75
N ALA A 51 -2.86 -2.96 -12.04
CA ALA A 51 -2.29 -1.61 -12.09
C ALA A 51 -1.87 -1.20 -13.52
N MET A 52 -1.60 -2.15 -14.42
CA MET A 52 -1.30 -1.85 -15.82
C MET A 52 -2.50 -1.32 -16.57
N ASP A 53 -3.68 -1.89 -16.35
CA ASP A 53 -4.90 -1.47 -17.05
C ASP A 53 -5.24 -0.04 -16.64
N ASP A 54 -5.11 0.27 -15.34
CA ASP A 54 -5.27 1.63 -14.81
C ASP A 54 -4.21 2.59 -15.43
N LYS A 55 -2.96 2.14 -15.56
CA LYS A 55 -1.88 2.94 -16.17
C LYS A 55 -2.14 3.21 -17.65
N LEU A 56 -2.59 2.20 -18.41
CA LEU A 56 -2.93 2.31 -19.83
C LEU A 56 -4.07 3.30 -20.08
N ALA A 57 -4.98 3.47 -19.11
CA ALA A 57 -6.05 4.47 -19.21
C ALA A 57 -5.55 5.92 -19.05
N THR A 58 -4.34 6.13 -18.52
CA THR A 58 -3.72 7.46 -18.38
C THR A 58 -3.06 7.92 -19.68
N ASP A 59 -2.39 9.07 -19.65
CA ASP A 59 -1.61 9.57 -20.78
C ASP A 59 -0.43 8.65 -21.16
N PHE A 60 0.00 7.74 -20.27
CA PHE A 60 0.94 6.67 -20.59
C PHE A 60 0.48 5.82 -21.79
N GLY A 61 -0.82 5.56 -21.92
CA GLY A 61 -1.37 4.78 -23.04
C GLY A 61 -1.40 5.53 -24.38
N LYS A 62 -1.09 6.83 -24.38
CA LYS A 62 -1.24 7.73 -25.55
C LYS A 62 0.08 8.34 -26.01
N LYS A 63 1.05 8.48 -25.09
CA LYS A 63 2.32 9.19 -25.27
C LYS A 63 3.49 8.36 -24.76
N ILE A 64 4.71 8.76 -25.09
CA ILE A 64 5.88 8.18 -24.43
C ILE A 64 5.97 8.76 -23.03
N ASP A 65 5.83 7.90 -22.03
CA ASP A 65 6.14 8.23 -20.66
C ASP A 65 7.64 8.06 -20.41
N LEU A 66 8.31 9.17 -20.12
CA LEU A 66 9.76 9.22 -19.94
C LEU A 66 10.25 8.36 -18.76
N ASN A 67 9.38 8.03 -17.81
CA ASN A 67 9.70 7.23 -16.63
C ASN A 67 9.37 5.74 -16.78
N ASN A 68 8.44 5.39 -17.68
CA ASN A 68 7.85 4.05 -17.72
C ASN A 68 8.00 3.34 -19.06
N THR A 69 7.93 4.06 -20.19
CA THR A 69 7.86 3.43 -21.51
C THR A 69 9.18 2.73 -21.89
N ASN A 70 9.04 1.59 -22.58
CA ASN A 70 10.15 0.82 -23.14
C ASN A 70 10.90 1.58 -24.25
N VAL A 71 12.22 1.35 -24.34
CA VAL A 71 13.17 2.00 -25.25
C VAL A 71 12.74 1.94 -26.72
N ARG A 72 12.04 0.90 -27.14
CA ARG A 72 11.63 0.71 -28.54
C ARG A 72 10.60 1.75 -28.99
N ALA A 73 9.79 2.29 -28.07
CA ALA A 73 8.82 3.32 -28.42
C ALA A 73 9.47 4.59 -28.98
N PHE A 74 10.69 4.91 -28.53
CA PHE A 74 11.45 6.07 -29.02
C PHE A 74 11.86 5.95 -30.50
N MET A 75 11.80 4.75 -31.10
CA MET A 75 12.04 4.58 -32.55
C MET A 75 10.98 5.27 -33.42
N GLN A 76 9.81 5.62 -32.85
CA GLN A 76 8.75 6.32 -33.56
C GLN A 76 9.12 7.76 -33.92
N TYR A 77 10.10 8.35 -33.22
CA TYR A 77 10.48 9.75 -33.36
C TYR A 77 11.91 9.88 -33.91
N PRO A 78 12.10 10.48 -35.09
CA PRO A 78 13.42 10.63 -35.71
C PRO A 78 14.43 11.32 -34.78
N GLY A 79 15.65 10.76 -34.71
CA GLY A 79 16.74 11.29 -33.87
C GLY A 79 16.71 10.87 -32.40
N MET A 80 15.63 10.22 -31.92
CA MET A 80 15.53 9.79 -30.52
C MET A 80 16.26 8.47 -30.24
N TYR A 81 16.20 7.50 -31.15
CA TYR A 81 16.84 6.19 -30.98
C TYR A 81 18.18 6.09 -31.76
N PRO A 82 19.24 5.46 -31.21
CA PRO A 82 19.34 4.85 -29.88
C PRO A 82 19.85 5.78 -28.77
N THR A 83 20.54 6.86 -29.13
CA THR A 83 21.35 7.64 -28.18
C THR A 83 20.52 8.39 -27.15
N LEU A 84 19.56 9.22 -27.59
CA LEU A 84 18.70 9.99 -26.70
C LEU A 84 17.82 9.06 -25.85
N ALA A 85 17.24 8.01 -26.44
CA ALA A 85 16.46 7.01 -25.74
C ALA A 85 17.26 6.36 -24.59
N ARG A 86 18.51 5.94 -24.85
CA ARG A 86 19.41 5.42 -23.81
C ARG A 86 19.68 6.44 -22.71
N MET A 87 19.90 7.71 -23.07
CA MET A 87 20.14 8.78 -22.08
C MET A 87 18.91 8.97 -21.19
N ILE A 88 17.71 9.03 -21.78
CA ILE A 88 16.44 9.19 -21.06
C ILE A 88 16.25 8.04 -20.06
N LEU A 89 16.39 6.78 -20.51
CA LEU A 89 16.23 5.63 -19.63
C LEU A 89 17.22 5.60 -18.47
N LYS A 90 18.46 6.08 -18.68
CA LYS A 90 19.50 6.10 -17.64
C LYS A 90 19.35 7.23 -16.63
N ASN A 91 18.69 8.32 -16.99
CA ASN A 91 18.52 9.49 -16.12
C ASN A 91 17.11 9.60 -15.55
N ALA A 92 16.18 8.74 -15.97
CA ALA A 92 14.87 8.62 -15.33
C ALA A 92 15.01 8.14 -13.87
N PRO A 93 14.08 8.51 -12.97
CA PRO A 93 12.84 9.24 -13.24
C PRO A 93 13.01 10.76 -13.33
N PHE A 94 12.09 11.41 -14.03
CA PHE A 94 11.92 12.87 -14.14
C PHE A 94 10.66 13.31 -13.38
N GLU A 95 10.61 14.58 -12.96
CA GLU A 95 9.42 15.18 -12.32
C GLU A 95 8.52 15.85 -13.34
N SER A 96 9.12 16.48 -14.36
CA SER A 96 8.42 17.08 -15.50
C SER A 96 9.07 16.72 -16.84
N VAL A 97 8.36 16.98 -17.94
CA VAL A 97 8.90 16.71 -19.29
C VAL A 97 10.14 17.55 -19.56
N GLU A 98 10.18 18.79 -19.06
CA GLU A 98 11.28 19.73 -19.27
C GLU A 98 12.59 19.29 -18.59
N ASP A 99 12.51 18.47 -17.53
CA ASP A 99 13.68 17.94 -16.84
C ASP A 99 14.57 17.10 -17.74
N VAL A 100 14.02 16.55 -18.83
CA VAL A 100 14.79 15.81 -19.83
C VAL A 100 15.90 16.67 -20.45
N LEU A 101 15.76 18.00 -20.47
CA LEU A 101 16.78 18.92 -20.97
C LEU A 101 17.95 19.13 -20.00
N LYS A 102 17.78 18.71 -18.74
CA LYS A 102 18.80 18.82 -17.68
C LYS A 102 19.75 17.61 -17.68
N MET A 103 19.52 16.60 -18.52
CA MET A 103 20.38 15.43 -18.59
C MET A 103 21.84 15.82 -18.94
N PRO A 104 22.83 15.23 -18.24
CA PRO A 104 24.23 15.53 -18.51
C PRO A 104 24.65 15.05 -19.91
N GLY A 105 25.50 15.84 -20.57
CA GLY A 105 26.10 15.48 -21.85
C GLY A 105 25.22 15.70 -23.09
N LEU A 106 24.08 16.40 -22.96
CA LEU A 106 23.26 16.79 -24.10
C LEU A 106 23.94 17.84 -24.96
N THR A 107 23.98 17.60 -26.28
CA THR A 107 24.34 18.62 -27.28
C THR A 107 23.16 19.55 -27.55
N GLU A 108 23.43 20.73 -28.13
CA GLU A 108 22.35 21.66 -28.49
C GLU A 108 21.37 21.06 -29.51
N ALA A 109 21.88 20.32 -30.50
CA ALA A 109 21.03 19.59 -31.45
C ALA A 109 20.15 18.53 -30.77
N GLN A 110 20.68 17.84 -29.76
CA GLN A 110 19.89 16.89 -28.97
C GLN A 110 18.80 17.58 -28.15
N LYS A 111 19.09 18.74 -27.56
CA LYS A 111 18.07 19.54 -26.85
C LYS A 111 16.96 20.00 -27.80
N GLU A 112 17.29 20.38 -29.03
CA GLU A 112 16.30 20.76 -30.04
C GLU A 112 15.39 19.59 -30.42
N ILE A 113 15.98 18.40 -30.67
CA ILE A 113 15.21 17.17 -30.94
C ILE A 113 14.24 16.87 -29.79
N LEU A 114 14.70 16.99 -28.54
CA LEU A 114 13.86 16.80 -27.35
C LEU A 114 12.70 17.79 -27.33
N LYS A 115 12.98 19.09 -27.47
CA LYS A 115 11.96 20.16 -27.49
C LYS A 115 10.90 19.94 -28.58
N ASN A 116 11.32 19.54 -29.78
CA ASN A 116 10.42 19.26 -30.90
C ASN A 116 9.47 18.09 -30.63
N ASN A 117 9.77 17.25 -29.64
CA ASN A 117 8.95 16.10 -29.26
C ASN A 117 8.23 16.26 -27.90
N PHE A 118 8.27 17.43 -27.26
CA PHE A 118 7.62 17.62 -25.95
C PHE A 118 6.13 17.28 -25.93
N SER A 119 5.41 17.58 -27.01
CA SER A 119 3.98 17.23 -27.13
C SER A 119 3.73 15.72 -27.12
N ASN A 120 4.74 14.91 -27.48
CA ASN A 120 4.70 13.44 -27.54
C ASN A 120 5.09 12.78 -26.21
N PHE A 121 5.53 13.57 -25.22
CA PHE A 121 6.00 13.07 -23.94
C PHE A 121 4.99 13.32 -22.82
N VAL A 122 5.07 12.46 -21.82
CA VAL A 122 4.44 12.64 -20.51
C VAL A 122 5.41 12.14 -19.45
N VAL A 123 5.16 12.54 -18.21
CA VAL A 123 5.87 12.04 -17.03
C VAL A 123 4.82 11.58 -16.05
N SER A 124 5.01 10.37 -15.52
CA SER A 124 4.20 9.89 -14.41
C SER A 124 5.06 9.06 -13.45
N PRO A 125 4.57 8.76 -12.24
CA PRO A 125 5.32 7.94 -11.29
C PRO A 125 5.74 6.61 -11.93
N PRO A 126 6.98 6.13 -11.68
CA PRO A 126 7.39 4.79 -12.08
C PRO A 126 6.40 3.74 -11.57
N LEU A 127 6.06 2.80 -12.44
CA LEU A 127 5.26 1.63 -12.09
C LEU A 127 6.17 0.41 -12.12
N ASP A 128 6.34 -0.25 -10.97
CA ASP A 128 7.26 -1.38 -10.78
C ASP A 128 7.17 -2.42 -11.90
N ALA A 129 5.95 -2.81 -12.27
CA ALA A 129 5.72 -3.82 -13.30
C ALA A 129 6.08 -3.37 -14.75
N LEU A 130 6.47 -2.11 -14.97
CA LEU A 130 7.04 -1.61 -16.24
C LEU A 130 8.54 -1.33 -16.16
N VAL A 131 9.06 -1.09 -14.95
CA VAL A 131 10.44 -0.59 -14.76
C VAL A 131 11.40 -1.65 -14.24
N GLU A 132 10.89 -2.59 -13.43
CA GLU A 132 11.67 -3.70 -12.91
C GLU A 132 11.99 -4.73 -14.00
N GLY A 133 12.90 -5.66 -13.69
CA GLY A 133 13.31 -6.72 -14.63
C GLY A 133 14.13 -6.23 -15.83
N GLY A 134 14.39 -4.92 -15.92
CA GLY A 134 14.99 -4.33 -17.12
C GLY A 134 14.01 -4.20 -18.28
N ASP A 135 12.71 -4.24 -18.00
CA ASP A 135 11.63 -4.24 -19.02
C ASP A 135 11.63 -2.97 -19.87
N ARG A 136 12.14 -1.85 -19.35
CA ARG A 136 12.36 -0.65 -20.14
C ARG A 136 13.40 -0.83 -21.25
N PHE A 137 14.40 -1.69 -21.05
CA PHE A 137 15.38 -2.03 -22.09
C PHE A 137 14.88 -3.16 -22.98
N ASN A 138 14.25 -4.17 -22.39
CA ASN A 138 13.74 -5.33 -23.09
C ASN A 138 12.52 -5.91 -22.38
N ASN A 139 11.33 -5.68 -22.95
CA ASN A 139 10.06 -6.17 -22.41
C ASN A 139 9.63 -7.52 -23.03
N GLY A 140 10.53 -8.24 -23.70
CA GLY A 140 10.24 -9.55 -24.30
C GLY A 140 9.35 -9.52 -25.55
N ILE A 141 9.04 -8.33 -26.10
CA ILE A 141 8.18 -8.20 -27.29
C ILE A 141 9.05 -8.05 -28.55
N TYR A 142 8.95 -9.03 -29.44
CA TYR A 142 9.65 -9.09 -30.72
C TYR A 142 8.68 -9.44 -31.86
N ARG A 143 9.18 -9.42 -33.10
CA ARG A 143 8.45 -9.89 -34.29
C ARG A 143 9.01 -11.22 -34.75
#